data_AF-A0A4Q3C3H8-F1
#
_entry.id   AF-A0A4Q3C3H8-F1
#
_cell.length_a   1.000
_cell.length_b   1.000
_cell.length_c   1.000
_cell.angle_alpha   90.00
_cell.angle_beta   90.00
_cell.angle_gamma   90.00
#
_symmetry.space_group_name_H-M   'P 1'
#
loop_
_entity.id
_entity.type
_entity.pdbx_description
1 polymer ?
#
loop_
_entity_poly.entity_id
_entity_poly.type
_entity_poly.pdbx_seq_one_letter_code
_entity_poly.pdbx_strand_id
1 'polypeptide(L)'
;MKKNALLSIISGLLLWIAWPPTAYTTIFLFVGFVPMLLAMEDIITSTSYTRKGPKLFWITFLGFFIWNTLSIYWVYNSLKDAGAIVAVFIALIPYSLGPLLMATACWLYYR
;
A
#
# COMPACT_ATOMS: atom_id res chain seq x y z
N MET A 1 -11.88 11.64 5.80
CA MET A 1 -10.82 10.74 6.34
C MET A 1 -11.18 9.26 6.30
N LYS A 2 -12.26 8.81 6.96
CA LYS A 2 -12.67 7.39 6.95
C LYS A 2 -12.83 6.85 5.51
N LYS A 3 -13.43 7.65 4.62
CA LYS A 3 -13.55 7.37 3.17
C LYS A 3 -12.20 7.06 2.52
N ASN A 4 -11.19 7.90 2.72
CA ASN A 4 -9.90 7.79 2.02
C ASN A 4 -9.08 6.62 2.56
N ALA A 5 -9.19 6.33 3.86
CA ALA A 5 -8.61 5.13 4.45
C ALA A 5 -9.27 3.86 3.86
N LEU A 6 -10.60 3.85 3.73
CA LEU A 6 -11.32 2.74 3.11
C LEU A 6 -10.91 2.54 1.65
N LEU A 7 -10.83 3.62 0.86
CA LEU A 7 -10.38 3.56 -0.54
C LEU A 7 -8.95 3.01 -0.66
N SER A 8 -8.06 3.42 0.24
CA SER A 8 -6.68 2.92 0.29
C SER A 8 -6.61 1.44 0.62
N ILE A 9 -7.40 0.96 1.60
CA ILE A 9 -7.50 -0.47 1.93
C ILE A 9 -8.04 -1.27 0.75
N ILE A 10 -9.13 -0.80 0.13
CA ILE A 10 -9.73 -1.47 -1.04
C ILE A 10 -8.72 -1.56 -2.17
N SER A 11 -7.99 -0.48 -2.46
CA SER A 11 -6.93 -0.49 -3.47
C SER A 11 -5.87 -1.54 -3.14
N GLY A 12 -5.37 -1.58 -1.90
CA GLY A 12 -4.37 -2.56 -1.49
C GLY A 12 -4.83 -4.01 -1.67
N LEU A 13 -6.10 -4.31 -1.35
CA LEU A 13 -6.69 -5.63 -1.54
C LEU A 13 -6.87 -5.99 -3.02
N LEU A 14 -7.34 -5.05 -3.85
CA LEU A 14 -7.50 -5.28 -5.29
C LEU A 14 -6.14 -5.50 -5.97
N LEU A 15 -5.12 -4.72 -5.59
CA LEU A 15 -3.76 -4.90 -6.08
C LEU A 15 -3.19 -6.26 -5.67
N TRP A 16 -3.51 -6.74 -4.46
CA TRP A 16 -3.11 -8.07 -4.02
C TRP A 16 -3.79 -9.18 -4.84
N ILE A 17 -5.09 -9.07 -5.11
CA ILE A 17 -5.81 -10.06 -5.95
C ILE A 17 -5.25 -10.10 -7.38
N ALA A 18 -4.77 -8.98 -7.89
CA ALA A 18 -4.17 -8.87 -9.22
C ALA A 18 -2.68 -9.29 -9.29
N TRP A 19 -2.03 -9.50 -8.15
CA TRP A 19 -0.61 -9.85 -8.04
C TRP A 19 -0.22 -11.28 -8.49
N PRO A 20 -1.03 -12.34 -8.28
CA PRO A 20 -0.64 -13.69 -8.65
C PRO A 20 -0.24 -13.79 -10.13
N PRO A 21 0.82 -14.56 -10.45
CA PRO A 21 1.35 -14.71 -11.79
C PRO A 21 0.43 -15.61 -12.64
N THR A 22 -0.71 -15.06 -13.01
CA THR A 22 -1.67 -15.67 -13.92
C THR A 22 -1.72 -14.86 -15.20
N ALA A 23 -1.92 -15.53 -16.34
CA ALA A 23 -2.07 -14.82 -17.60
C ALA A 23 -3.23 -13.81 -17.50
N TYR A 24 -3.02 -12.60 -18.03
CA TYR A 24 -4.00 -11.52 -18.14
C TYR A 24 -4.43 -10.80 -16.86
N THR A 25 -3.96 -11.17 -15.65
CA THR A 25 -4.37 -10.45 -14.42
C THR A 25 -3.69 -9.09 -14.23
N THR A 26 -2.60 -8.82 -14.94
CA THR A 26 -1.85 -7.56 -14.86
C THR A 26 -2.71 -6.34 -15.19
N ILE A 27 -3.71 -6.48 -16.07
CA ILE A 27 -4.63 -5.36 -16.40
C ILE A 27 -5.43 -4.90 -15.18
N PHE A 28 -5.72 -5.80 -14.24
CA PHE A 28 -6.46 -5.47 -13.01
C PHE A 28 -5.62 -4.63 -12.04
N LEU A 29 -4.29 -4.60 -12.16
CA LEU A 29 -3.47 -3.70 -11.35
C LEU A 29 -3.80 -2.23 -11.63
N PHE A 30 -4.07 -1.88 -12.90
CA PHE A 30 -4.49 -0.53 -13.26
C PHE A 30 -5.81 -0.16 -12.59
N VAL A 31 -6.79 -1.06 -12.64
CA VAL A 31 -8.10 -0.86 -12.01
C VAL A 31 -7.99 -0.82 -10.49
N GLY A 32 -7.19 -1.73 -9.92
CA GLY A 32 -6.93 -1.80 -8.47
C GLY A 32 -6.23 -0.58 -7.93
N PHE A 33 -5.50 0.17 -8.76
CA PHE A 33 -4.85 1.43 -8.38
C PHE A 33 -5.81 2.63 -8.38
N VAL A 34 -6.94 2.57 -9.10
CA VAL A 34 -7.90 3.68 -9.21
C VAL A 34 -8.42 4.17 -7.84
N PRO A 35 -8.83 3.31 -6.88
CA PRO A 35 -9.29 3.79 -5.58
C PRO A 35 -8.21 4.55 -4.79
N MET A 36 -6.93 4.17 -4.96
CA MET A 36 -5.81 4.92 -4.36
C MET A 36 -5.71 6.32 -4.99
N LEU A 37 -5.78 6.43 -6.31
CA LEU A 37 -5.75 7.71 -7.02
C LEU A 37 -6.89 8.63 -6.58
N LEU A 38 -8.11 8.10 -6.44
CA LEU A 38 -9.26 8.86 -5.94
C LEU A 38 -9.06 9.33 -4.49
N ALA A 39 -8.45 8.48 -3.65
CA ALA A 39 -8.11 8.86 -2.28
C ALA A 39 -7.05 9.97 -2.24
N MET A 40 -6.07 9.94 -3.14
CA MET A 40 -5.06 10.98 -3.29
C MET A 40 -5.70 12.29 -3.76
N GLU A 41 -6.49 12.25 -4.82
CA GLU A 41 -7.17 13.41 -5.39
C GLU A 41 -8.06 14.13 -4.37
N ASP A 42 -8.86 13.37 -3.58
CA ASP A 42 -9.68 13.93 -2.49
C ASP A 42 -8.84 14.67 -1.44
N ILE A 43 -7.63 14.16 -1.12
CA ILE A 43 -6.74 14.79 -0.14
C ILE A 43 -6.12 16.07 -0.71
N ILE A 44 -5.69 16.01 -1.97
CA ILE A 44 -5.00 17.12 -2.65
C ILE A 44 -5.96 18.29 -2.89
N THR A 45 -7.17 18.00 -3.39
CA THR A 45 -8.16 19.03 -3.79
C THR A 45 -8.94 19.60 -2.61
N SER A 46 -9.10 18.86 -1.51
CA SER A 46 -9.91 19.30 -0.37
C SER A 46 -9.35 20.56 0.31
N THR A 47 -10.17 21.60 0.44
CA THR A 47 -9.83 22.85 1.14
C THR A 47 -9.86 22.69 2.67
N SER A 48 -10.51 21.64 3.18
CA SER A 48 -10.71 21.41 4.62
C SER A 48 -9.50 20.78 5.32
N TYR A 49 -8.59 20.15 4.57
CA TYR A 49 -7.45 19.46 5.16
C TYR A 49 -6.25 20.38 5.38
N THR A 50 -5.87 20.54 6.65
CA THR A 50 -4.55 21.09 7.04
C THR A 50 -3.49 19.99 6.93
N ARG A 51 -2.24 20.36 6.59
CA ARG A 51 -1.10 19.44 6.44
C ARG A 51 -1.37 18.23 5.50
N LYS A 52 -1.74 18.52 4.25
CA LYS A 52 -2.07 17.50 3.23
C LYS A 52 -0.93 16.51 2.93
N GLY A 53 0.33 16.96 2.98
CA GLY A 53 1.50 16.12 2.69
C GLY A 53 1.60 14.87 3.58
N PRO A 54 1.79 15.00 4.90
CA PRO A 54 1.83 13.86 5.81
C PRO A 54 0.57 12.98 5.74
N LYS A 55 -0.59 13.59 5.47
CA LYS A 55 -1.85 12.87 5.32
C LYS A 55 -1.87 11.97 4.08
N LEU A 56 -1.39 12.48 2.95
CA LEU A 56 -1.24 11.74 1.71
C LEU A 56 -0.27 10.58 1.88
N PHE A 57 0.86 10.83 2.55
CA PHE A 57 1.85 9.80 2.86
C PHE A 57 1.24 8.65 3.66
N TRP A 58 0.58 8.92 4.79
CA TRP A 58 0.03 7.86 5.63
C TRP A 58 -1.12 7.09 4.97
N ILE A 59 -1.96 7.77 4.18
CA ILE A 59 -3.04 7.12 3.45
C ILE A 59 -2.49 6.20 2.36
N THR A 60 -1.52 6.66 1.57
CA THR A 60 -0.92 5.83 0.51
C THR A 60 -0.06 4.70 1.09
N PHE A 61 0.71 4.97 2.13
CA PHE A 61 1.49 3.96 2.87
C PHE A 61 0.61 2.82 3.36
N LEU A 62 -0.56 3.11 3.94
CA LEU A 62 -1.46 2.08 4.46
C LEU A 62 -1.89 1.07 3.39
N GLY A 63 -2.33 1.55 2.22
CA GLY A 63 -2.79 0.65 1.15
C GLY A 63 -1.65 -0.10 0.49
N PHE A 64 -0.50 0.55 0.28
CA PHE A 64 0.70 -0.13 -0.23
C PHE A 64 1.27 -1.12 0.77
N PHE A 65 1.17 -0.86 2.07
CA PHE A 65 1.60 -1.77 3.12
C PHE A 65 0.73 -3.03 3.12
N ILE A 66 -0.59 -2.89 2.99
CA ILE A 66 -1.51 -4.03 2.84
C ILE A 66 -1.16 -4.81 1.58
N TRP A 67 -1.05 -4.13 0.43
CA TRP A 67 -0.72 -4.78 -0.83
C TRP A 67 0.59 -5.56 -0.76
N ASN A 68 1.66 -4.93 -0.28
CA ASN A 68 3.00 -5.51 -0.23
C ASN A 68 3.04 -6.68 0.76
N THR A 69 2.54 -6.48 1.99
CA THR A 69 2.50 -7.53 3.02
C THR A 69 1.78 -8.78 2.52
N LEU A 70 0.64 -8.63 1.84
CA LEU A 70 -0.12 -9.77 1.30
C LEU A 70 0.58 -10.41 0.09
N SER A 71 1.24 -9.61 -0.75
CA SER A 71 1.96 -10.07 -1.95
C SER A 71 3.22 -10.88 -1.61
N ILE A 72 3.91 -10.51 -0.54
CA ILE A 72 5.15 -11.18 -0.10
C ILE A 72 5.02 -11.83 1.28
N TYR A 73 3.80 -12.19 1.70
CA TYR A 73 3.55 -12.91 2.97
C TYR A 73 4.38 -14.20 3.09
N TRP A 74 4.74 -14.79 1.95
CA TRP A 74 5.60 -15.96 1.86
C TRP A 74 6.98 -15.74 2.52
N VAL A 75 7.50 -14.51 2.58
CA VAL A 75 8.80 -14.20 3.21
C VAL A 75 8.78 -14.55 4.69
N TYR A 76 7.72 -14.13 5.42
CA TYR A 76 7.53 -14.55 6.80
C TYR A 76 7.37 -16.07 6.91
N ASN A 77 6.59 -16.66 6.01
CA ASN A 77 6.32 -18.11 6.04
C ASN A 77 7.58 -18.96 5.81
N SER A 78 8.56 -18.46 5.05
CA SER A 78 9.86 -19.11 4.85
C SER A 78 10.83 -18.95 6.03
N LEU A 79 10.64 -17.92 6.87
CA LEU A 79 11.53 -17.61 8.01
C LEU A 79 10.98 -18.12 9.34
N LYS A 80 9.66 -18.35 9.45
CA LYS A 80 9.00 -18.70 10.72
C LYS A 80 9.58 -19.96 11.37
N ASP A 81 10.08 -20.91 10.57
CA ASP A 81 10.63 -22.18 11.05
C ASP A 81 11.97 -21.99 11.77
N ALA A 82 12.69 -20.89 11.49
CA ALA A 82 13.92 -20.50 12.21
C ALA A 82 13.65 -19.71 13.49
N GLY A 83 12.39 -19.31 13.74
CA GLY A 83 11.98 -18.55 14.92
C GLY A 83 10.97 -17.46 14.59
N ALA A 84 9.72 -17.60 15.04
CA ALA A 84 8.62 -16.72 14.67
C ALA A 84 8.86 -15.24 14.99
N ILE A 85 9.44 -14.92 16.16
CA ILE A 85 9.70 -13.52 16.56
C ILE A 85 10.78 -12.89 15.67
N VAL A 86 11.86 -13.62 15.42
CA VAL A 86 12.96 -13.16 14.57
C VAL A 86 12.48 -12.98 13.13
N ALA A 87 11.65 -13.91 12.64
CA ALA A 87 11.03 -13.83 11.33
C ALA A 87 10.18 -12.57 11.15
N VAL A 88 9.42 -12.13 12.16
CA VAL A 88 8.67 -10.87 12.09
C VAL A 88 9.60 -9.68 11.89
N PHE A 89 10.67 -9.55 12.68
CA PHE A 89 11.61 -8.43 12.54
C PHE A 89 12.29 -8.39 11.18
N ILE A 90 12.72 -9.55 10.68
CA ILE A 90 13.36 -9.65 9.35
C ILE A 90 12.34 -9.34 8.25
N ALA A 91 11.13 -9.88 8.31
CA ALA A 91 10.08 -9.67 7.31
C ALA A 91 9.51 -8.24 7.32
N LEU A 92 9.56 -7.54 8.46
CA LEU A 92 9.11 -6.15 8.56
C LEU A 92 9.88 -5.21 7.63
N ILE A 93 11.16 -5.52 7.36
CA ILE A 93 12.03 -4.74 6.48
C ILE A 93 11.44 -4.69 5.06
N PRO A 94 11.28 -5.80 4.33
CA PRO A 94 10.68 -5.76 3.00
C PRO A 94 9.20 -5.35 3.03
N TYR A 95 8.45 -5.71 4.08
CA TYR A 95 7.02 -5.30 4.20
C TYR A 95 6.85 -3.79 4.31
N SER A 96 7.81 -3.07 4.91
CA SER A 96 7.69 -1.63 5.16
C SER A 96 8.49 -0.78 4.18
N LEU A 97 9.66 -1.24 3.73
CA LEU A 97 10.57 -0.45 2.90
C LEU A 97 9.99 -0.19 1.50
N GLY A 98 9.39 -1.19 0.87
CA GLY A 98 8.72 -1.03 -0.44
C GLY A 98 7.58 -0.01 -0.39
N PRO A 99 6.60 -0.17 0.52
CA PRO A 99 5.50 0.78 0.69
C PRO A 99 5.96 2.17 1.11
N LEU A 100 7.05 2.28 1.88
CA LEU A 100 7.66 3.55 2.24
C LEU A 100 8.12 4.28 0.99
N LEU A 101 8.88 3.62 0.10
CA LEU A 101 9.34 4.22 -1.16
C LEU A 101 8.16 4.66 -2.05
N MET A 102 7.16 3.81 -2.19
CA MET A 102 5.96 4.14 -2.98
C MET A 102 5.17 5.32 -2.39
N ALA A 103 4.96 5.33 -1.07
CA ALA A 103 4.27 6.42 -0.38
C ALA A 103 5.08 7.72 -0.44
N THR A 104 6.42 7.66 -0.40
CA THR A 104 7.25 8.85 -0.62
C THR A 104 7.11 9.40 -2.03
N ALA A 105 6.99 8.56 -3.05
CA ALA A 105 6.73 9.02 -4.42
C ALA A 105 5.38 9.74 -4.53
N CYS A 106 4.32 9.20 -3.92
CA CYS A 106 3.01 9.86 -3.85
C CYS A 106 3.07 11.19 -3.07
N TRP A 107 3.85 11.23 -2.00
CA TRP A 107 4.05 12.45 -1.22
C TRP A 107 4.81 13.53 -2.00
N LEU A 108 5.87 13.15 -2.72
CA LEU A 108 6.65 14.04 -3.58
C LEU A 108 5.84 14.57 -4.76
N TYR A 109 4.92 13.77 -5.31
CA TYR A 109 4.00 14.22 -6.36
C TYR A 109 3.11 15.41 -5.92
N TYR A 110 2.72 15.45 -4.64
CA TYR A 110 1.93 16.56 -4.10
C TYR A 110 2.78 17.77 -3.72
N ARG A 111 4.08 17.59 -3.48
CA ARG A 111 4.97 18.63 -2.96
C ARG A 111 5.33 19.64 -4.04
#